data_AF-A0A836TRU2-F1
#
_entry.id   AF-A0A836TRU2-F1
#
_cell.length_a   1.000
_cell.length_b   1.000
_cell.length_c   1.000
_cell.angle_alpha   90.00
_cell.angle_beta   90.00
_cell.angle_gamma   90.00
#
_symmetry.space_group_name_H-M   'P 1'
#
loop_
_entity.id
_entity.type
_entity.pdbx_description
1 polymer ?
#
loop_
_entity_poly.entity_id
_entity_poly.type
_entity_poly.pdbx_seq_one_letter_code
_entity_poly.pdbx_strand_id
1 'polypeptide(L)'
;MRYYRRRKLKLKPNIFLMVVWMSVFNISFASAAEEDFYGWQSFSLAGDMGKVSPALDKVRWNVMSQTRLGNNHKELTEYLLFAQVGYQLSDSLSLWLGYTHDWLTPLNKEEYQEHRSYQDLLWSQSAGPGLLSLRTRFEQRFKQAVDNSDLAWRIRQMVEYRWFLPFLSQTS
;
A
#
# COMPACT_ATOMS: atom_id res chain seq x y z
N MET A 1 -37.89 21.18 41.20
CA MET A 1 -36.60 20.97 41.90
C MET A 1 -36.29 19.49 41.98
N ARG A 2 -35.28 19.01 41.24
CA ARG A 2 -34.66 17.69 41.43
C ARG A 2 -33.21 17.81 40.95
N TYR A 3 -32.26 17.81 41.90
CA TYR A 3 -30.83 17.99 41.66
C TYR A 3 -30.26 16.74 40.99
N TYR A 4 -29.69 16.88 39.77
CA TYR A 4 -28.93 15.81 39.12
C TYR A 4 -27.43 16.08 39.29
N ARG A 5 -26.78 15.28 40.12
CA ARG A 5 -25.36 15.38 40.46
C ARG A 5 -24.53 14.84 39.28
N ARG A 6 -23.95 15.74 38.46
CA ARG A 6 -22.99 15.37 37.40
C ARG A 6 -21.77 14.69 38.01
N ARG A 7 -21.59 13.38 37.80
CA ARG A 7 -20.28 12.72 37.98
C ARG A 7 -19.35 13.21 36.86
N LYS A 8 -18.30 13.94 37.23
CA LYS A 8 -17.21 14.28 36.31
C LYS A 8 -16.33 13.05 36.13
N LEU A 9 -16.47 12.33 35.02
CA LEU A 9 -15.42 11.39 34.59
C LEU A 9 -14.21 12.22 34.12
N LYS A 10 -13.13 12.17 34.90
CA LYS A 10 -11.81 12.62 34.46
C LYS A 10 -11.09 11.40 33.90
N LEU A 11 -10.90 11.36 32.58
CA LEU A 11 -10.04 10.39 31.91
C LEU A 11 -9.06 11.12 31.00
N LYS A 12 -7.80 11.16 31.44
CA LYS A 12 -6.56 11.26 30.66
C LYS A 12 -5.44 10.67 31.55
N PRO A 13 -4.33 10.11 31.04
CA PRO A 13 -3.85 10.13 29.66
C PRO A 13 -3.42 8.75 29.09
N ASN A 14 -3.35 8.67 27.77
CA ASN A 14 -2.43 7.86 26.97
C ASN A 14 -2.21 6.39 27.38
N ILE A 15 -3.15 5.52 27.02
CA ILE A 15 -2.82 4.11 26.76
C ILE A 15 -2.74 3.99 25.24
N PHE A 16 -1.51 4.00 24.73
CA PHE A 16 -1.19 3.62 23.37
C PHE A 16 -1.54 2.13 23.25
N LEU A 17 -2.77 1.84 22.83
CA LEU A 17 -3.22 0.47 22.60
C LEU A 17 -2.55 -0.01 21.30
N MET A 18 -1.30 -0.43 21.41
CA MET A 18 -0.57 -1.08 20.34
C MET A 18 -1.16 -2.49 20.21
N VAL A 19 -2.21 -2.63 19.40
CA VAL A 19 -2.70 -3.94 18.98
C VAL A 19 -1.64 -4.50 18.04
N VAL A 20 -0.70 -5.27 18.60
CA VAL A 20 0.13 -6.19 17.83
C VAL A 20 -0.81 -7.26 17.32
N TRP A 21 -1.24 -7.15 16.06
CA TRP A 21 -1.88 -8.24 15.35
C TRP A 21 -0.81 -9.34 15.18
N MET A 22 -0.80 -10.31 16.10
CA MET A 22 -0.16 -11.59 15.85
C MET A 22 -0.88 -12.22 14.66
N SER A 23 -0.24 -12.25 13.50
CA SER A 23 -0.68 -13.07 12.38
C SER A 23 -0.67 -14.54 12.83
N VAL A 24 -1.85 -15.04 13.20
CA VAL A 24 -2.05 -16.46 13.50
C VAL A 24 -1.86 -17.24 12.20
N PHE A 25 -0.95 -18.22 12.27
CA PHE A 25 -0.71 -19.22 11.23
C PHE A 25 -2.03 -19.86 10.77
N ASN A 26 -2.30 -19.85 9.47
CA ASN A 26 -3.32 -20.72 8.89
C ASN A 26 -2.69 -22.10 8.69
N ILE A 27 -3.06 -23.09 9.52
CA ILE A 27 -2.77 -24.50 9.25
C ILE A 27 -4.00 -25.05 8.52
N SER A 28 -3.87 -25.26 7.21
CA SER A 28 -4.83 -26.05 6.43
C SER A 28 -4.23 -27.43 6.15
N PHE A 29 -4.96 -28.48 6.50
CA PHE A 29 -4.62 -29.86 6.13
C PHE A 29 -5.36 -30.23 4.85
N ALA A 30 -4.62 -30.38 3.74
CA ALA A 30 -5.03 -31.14 2.56
C ALA A 30 -3.76 -31.67 1.87
N SER A 31 -3.78 -32.92 1.41
CA SER A 31 -2.61 -33.63 0.86
C SER A 31 -2.69 -33.75 -0.67
N ALA A 32 -1.52 -33.58 -1.30
CA ALA A 32 -1.12 -34.02 -2.65
C ALA A 32 -1.45 -33.13 -3.88
N ALA A 33 -0.93 -31.91 -3.86
CA ALA A 33 0.12 -31.48 -4.81
C ALA A 33 1.31 -31.01 -3.94
N GLU A 34 2.53 -30.93 -4.45
CA GLU A 34 3.56 -30.15 -3.73
C GLU A 34 3.15 -28.67 -3.87
N GLU A 35 2.16 -28.25 -3.07
CA GLU A 35 1.62 -26.90 -3.10
C GLU A 35 2.72 -25.97 -2.58
N ASP A 36 3.18 -25.07 -3.44
CA ASP A 36 4.10 -24.02 -3.03
C ASP A 36 3.31 -22.87 -2.40
N PHE A 37 3.46 -22.70 -1.10
CA PHE A 37 2.85 -21.60 -0.36
C PHE A 37 3.70 -20.33 -0.46
N TYR A 38 3.11 -19.27 -1.04
CA TYR A 38 3.71 -17.94 -1.12
C TYR A 38 3.21 -17.01 -0.03
N GLY A 39 4.12 -16.18 0.49
CA GLY A 39 3.83 -15.14 1.46
C GLY A 39 4.32 -13.78 1.03
N TRP A 40 3.68 -12.73 1.53
CA TRP A 40 4.15 -11.36 1.37
C TRP A 40 4.08 -10.59 2.67
N GLN A 41 5.03 -9.66 2.85
CA GLN A 41 5.06 -8.72 3.95
C GLN A 41 5.44 -7.36 3.41
N SER A 42 4.78 -6.30 3.87
CA SER A 42 5.09 -4.94 3.44
C SER A 42 5.08 -3.97 4.60
N PHE A 43 6.03 -3.04 4.57
CA PHE A 43 6.09 -1.88 5.44
C PHE A 43 5.91 -0.63 4.61
N SER A 44 4.94 0.21 4.96
CA SER A 44 4.58 1.41 4.20
C SER A 44 4.53 2.64 5.09
N LEU A 45 5.07 3.73 4.59
CA LEU A 45 5.02 5.06 5.18
C LEU A 45 4.42 6.02 4.15
N ALA A 46 3.47 6.84 4.57
CA ALA A 46 2.90 7.87 3.71
C ALA A 46 2.60 9.13 4.53
N GLY A 47 2.57 10.28 3.86
CA GLY A 47 2.27 11.54 4.51
C GLY A 47 2.06 12.70 3.54
N ASP A 48 1.76 13.85 4.13
CA ASP A 48 1.75 15.15 3.46
C ASP A 48 2.93 16.01 3.93
N MET A 49 3.28 17.01 3.12
CA MET A 49 4.37 17.95 3.43
C MET A 49 3.88 19.27 4.04
N GLY A 50 2.58 19.39 4.36
CA GLY A 50 2.01 20.65 4.87
C GLY A 50 2.60 21.08 6.21
N LYS A 51 3.01 20.11 7.04
CA LYS A 51 3.71 20.38 8.31
C LYS A 51 5.16 20.83 8.14
N VAL A 52 5.79 20.49 7.01
CA VAL A 52 7.16 20.93 6.68
C VAL A 52 7.14 22.37 6.18
N SER A 53 6.18 22.68 5.31
CA SER A 53 5.95 24.04 4.82
C SER A 53 4.50 24.20 4.36
N PRO A 54 3.81 25.30 4.73
CA PRO A 54 2.48 25.61 4.20
C PRO A 54 2.42 25.66 2.68
N ALA A 55 3.53 26.00 2.01
CA ALA A 55 3.61 26.02 0.55
C ALA A 55 3.58 24.62 -0.10
N LEU A 56 3.74 23.55 0.70
CA LEU A 56 3.75 22.16 0.26
C LEU A 56 2.54 21.38 0.79
N ASP A 57 1.48 22.09 1.21
CA ASP A 57 0.23 21.51 1.72
C ASP A 57 -0.48 20.55 0.76
N LYS A 58 -0.19 20.65 -0.54
CA LYS A 58 -0.69 19.77 -1.62
C LYS A 58 0.27 18.65 -2.00
N VAL A 59 1.49 18.65 -1.48
CA VAL A 59 2.47 17.59 -1.75
C VAL A 59 2.21 16.41 -0.82
N ARG A 60 2.19 15.21 -1.42
CA ARG A 60 2.02 13.93 -0.73
C ARG A 60 3.20 13.04 -1.06
N TRP A 61 3.51 12.09 -0.19
CA TRP A 61 4.56 11.11 -0.44
C TRP A 61 4.16 9.75 0.11
N ASN A 62 4.72 8.70 -0.48
CA ASN A 62 4.56 7.32 -0.03
C ASN A 62 5.84 6.55 -0.33
N VAL A 63 6.30 5.75 0.63
CA VAL A 63 7.42 4.82 0.49
C VAL A 63 6.96 3.47 1.04
N MET A 64 7.26 2.40 0.32
CA MET A 64 6.93 1.04 0.71
C MET A 64 8.11 0.11 0.43
N SER A 65 8.37 -0.76 1.38
CA SER A 65 9.24 -1.93 1.21
C SER A 65 8.37 -3.18 1.29
N GLN A 66 8.56 -4.11 0.37
CA GLN A 66 7.80 -5.37 0.34
C GLN A 66 8.72 -6.55 0.01
N THR A 67 8.53 -7.65 0.74
CA THR A 67 9.17 -8.94 0.46
C THR A 67 8.12 -9.94 0.02
N ARG A 68 8.43 -10.78 -0.96
CA ARG A 68 7.66 -11.98 -1.31
C ARG A 68 8.53 -13.21 -1.09
N LEU A 69 7.97 -14.18 -0.39
CA LEU A 69 8.59 -15.46 -0.11
C LEU A 69 7.84 -16.53 -0.92
N GLY A 70 8.58 -17.42 -1.59
CA GLY A 70 8.07 -18.62 -2.23
C GLY A 70 8.75 -19.86 -1.69
N ASN A 71 8.58 -21.01 -2.35
CA ASN A 71 9.04 -22.31 -1.90
C ASN A 71 8.66 -22.60 -0.43
N ASN A 72 7.37 -22.52 -0.10
CA ASN A 72 6.85 -22.70 1.26
C ASN A 72 7.50 -21.74 2.27
N HIS A 73 7.59 -20.46 1.91
CA HIS A 73 8.24 -19.39 2.68
C HIS A 73 9.75 -19.55 2.92
N LYS A 74 10.43 -20.48 2.24
CA LYS A 74 11.86 -20.73 2.45
C LYS A 74 12.76 -19.83 1.63
N GLU A 75 12.25 -19.32 0.51
CA GLU A 75 13.05 -18.57 -0.46
C GLU A 75 12.47 -17.18 -0.68
N LEU A 76 13.33 -16.17 -0.64
CA LEU A 76 12.98 -14.82 -1.07
C LEU A 76 12.88 -14.82 -2.58
N THR A 77 11.67 -14.61 -3.11
CA THR A 77 11.43 -14.58 -4.56
C THR A 77 11.40 -13.16 -5.12
N GLU A 78 11.08 -12.19 -4.27
CA GLU A 78 11.10 -10.79 -4.65
C GLU A 78 11.34 -9.88 -3.43
N TYR A 79 12.16 -8.86 -3.62
CA TYR A 79 12.20 -7.70 -2.75
C TYR A 79 11.91 -6.45 -3.59
N LEU A 80 11.00 -5.61 -3.09
CA LEU A 80 10.47 -4.45 -3.80
C LEU A 80 10.64 -3.22 -2.92
N LEU A 81 11.33 -2.21 -3.45
CA LEU A 81 11.38 -0.87 -2.88
C LEU A 81 10.62 0.09 -3.77
N PHE A 82 9.62 0.75 -3.20
CA PHE A 82 8.70 1.64 -3.88
C PHE A 82 8.75 3.02 -3.22
N ALA A 83 8.79 4.06 -4.03
CA ALA A 83 8.66 5.43 -3.58
C ALA A 83 7.89 6.26 -4.60
N GLN A 84 7.04 7.15 -4.12
CA GLN A 84 6.36 8.13 -4.95
C GLN A 84 6.13 9.44 -4.24
N VAL A 85 6.08 10.50 -5.05
CA VAL A 85 5.65 11.83 -4.66
C VAL A 85 4.42 12.19 -5.48
N GLY A 86 3.47 12.86 -4.85
CA GLY A 86 2.21 13.26 -5.44
C GLY A 86 1.93 14.72 -5.23
N TYR A 87 1.12 15.28 -6.13
CA TYR A 87 0.61 16.62 -6.03
C TYR A 87 -0.91 16.61 -6.19
N GLN A 88 -1.60 17.24 -5.24
CA GLN A 88 -3.05 17.37 -5.24
C GLN A 88 -3.46 18.49 -6.21
N LEU A 89 -4.13 18.14 -7.30
CA LEU A 89 -4.63 19.09 -8.30
C LEU A 89 -5.96 19.72 -7.87
N SER A 90 -6.83 18.93 -7.26
CA SER A 90 -8.10 19.33 -6.65
C SER A 90 -8.43 18.38 -5.49
N ASP A 91 -9.50 18.58 -4.73
CA ASP A 91 -9.86 17.69 -3.61
C ASP A 91 -10.08 16.22 -4.01
N SER A 92 -10.39 15.97 -5.29
CA SER A 92 -10.66 14.63 -5.82
C SER A 92 -9.62 14.13 -6.82
N LEU A 93 -8.67 14.95 -7.27
CA LEU A 93 -7.72 14.59 -8.32
C LEU A 93 -6.27 14.84 -7.89
N SER A 94 -5.41 13.86 -8.14
CA SER A 94 -3.98 13.93 -7.86
C SER A 94 -3.14 13.33 -8.98
N LEU A 95 -1.94 13.88 -9.18
CA LEU A 95 -0.92 13.35 -10.06
C LEU A 95 0.24 12.82 -9.23
N TRP A 96 0.81 11.68 -9.60
CA TRP A 96 1.96 11.09 -8.92
C TRP A 96 3.07 10.73 -9.87
N LEU A 97 4.29 10.88 -9.39
CA LEU A 97 5.51 10.39 -10.00
C LEU A 97 6.15 9.42 -9.02
N GLY A 98 6.51 8.24 -9.51
CA GLY A 98 7.08 7.22 -8.66
C GLY A 98 8.12 6.37 -9.35
N TYR A 99 8.80 5.63 -8.49
CA TYR A 99 9.86 4.73 -8.85
C TYR A 99 9.76 3.46 -8.00
N THR A 100 9.88 2.33 -8.66
CA THR A 100 10.03 1.04 -8.00
C THR A 100 11.32 0.39 -8.46
N HIS A 101 12.04 -0.22 -7.54
CA HIS A 101 13.12 -1.12 -7.85
C HIS A 101 12.82 -2.48 -7.24
N ASP A 102 12.92 -3.50 -8.07
CA ASP A 102 12.61 -4.88 -7.74
C ASP A 102 13.87 -5.74 -7.91
N TRP A 103 14.22 -6.48 -6.87
CA TRP A 103 15.17 -7.58 -6.93
C TRP A 103 14.38 -8.87 -7.02
N LEU A 104 14.46 -9.55 -8.16
CA LEU A 104 13.69 -10.76 -8.42
C LEU A 104 14.61 -11.97 -8.45
N THR A 105 14.23 -12.96 -7.65
CA THR A 105 14.85 -14.30 -7.60
C THR A 105 13.76 -15.33 -7.87
N PRO A 106 13.26 -15.43 -9.12
CA PRO A 106 12.16 -16.33 -9.42
C PRO A 106 12.62 -17.80 -9.32
N LEU A 107 11.77 -18.68 -8.81
CA LEU A 107 12.08 -20.10 -8.71
C LEU A 107 12.45 -20.68 -10.08
N ASN A 108 13.60 -21.37 -10.14
CA ASN A 108 14.10 -22.04 -11.34
C ASN A 108 14.32 -21.12 -12.55
N LYS A 109 14.55 -19.82 -12.33
CA LYS A 109 14.91 -18.85 -13.38
C LYS A 109 16.09 -18.01 -12.91
N GLU A 110 16.72 -17.34 -13.86
CA GLU A 110 17.78 -16.38 -13.53
C GLU A 110 17.25 -15.22 -12.72
N GLU A 111 18.05 -14.81 -11.74
CA GLU A 111 17.83 -13.59 -10.99
C GLU A 111 17.99 -12.37 -11.89
N TYR A 112 17.19 -11.36 -11.65
CA TYR A 112 17.31 -10.10 -12.37
C TYR A 112 16.77 -8.95 -11.53
N GLN A 113 17.16 -7.74 -11.90
CA GLN A 113 16.64 -6.53 -11.31
C GLN A 113 15.72 -5.83 -12.30
N GLU A 114 14.70 -5.14 -11.79
CA GLU A 114 13.83 -4.31 -12.61
C GLU A 114 13.73 -2.91 -12.01
N HIS A 115 13.95 -1.90 -12.85
CA HIS A 115 13.73 -0.50 -12.51
C HIS A 115 12.46 -0.02 -13.19
N ARG A 116 11.55 0.57 -12.43
CA ARG A 116 10.24 0.99 -12.92
C ARG A 116 9.95 2.44 -12.57
N SER A 117 10.12 3.36 -13.52
CA SER A 117 9.56 4.71 -13.39
C SER A 117 8.10 4.71 -13.83
N TYR A 118 7.26 5.41 -13.09
CA TYR A 118 5.85 5.49 -13.43
C TYR A 118 5.22 6.82 -13.08
N GLN A 119 4.09 7.10 -13.74
CA GLN A 119 3.22 8.22 -13.45
C GLN A 119 1.80 7.72 -13.21
N ASP A 120 1.13 8.21 -12.16
CA ASP A 120 -0.28 7.95 -11.90
C ASP A 120 -1.11 9.22 -12.02
N LEU A 121 -2.27 9.10 -12.64
CA LEU A 121 -3.40 9.98 -12.43
C LEU A 121 -4.41 9.25 -11.54
N LEU A 122 -4.68 9.79 -10.35
CA LEU A 122 -5.62 9.22 -9.38
C LEU A 122 -6.76 10.19 -9.13
N TRP A 123 -7.98 9.74 -9.41
CA TRP A 123 -9.22 10.41 -9.07
C TRP A 123 -9.98 9.61 -8.01
N SER A 124 -10.45 10.26 -6.95
CA SER A 124 -11.26 9.63 -5.90
C SER A 124 -12.35 10.58 -5.43
N GLN A 125 -13.60 10.10 -5.39
CA GLN A 125 -14.74 10.88 -4.93
C GLN A 125 -15.74 10.00 -4.17
N SER A 126 -16.40 10.59 -3.16
CA SER A 126 -17.52 9.94 -2.46
C SER A 126 -18.63 9.61 -3.44
N ALA A 127 -19.12 8.38 -3.39
CA ALA A 127 -20.17 7.87 -4.27
C ALA A 127 -21.14 6.99 -3.45
N GLY A 128 -22.28 7.57 -3.08
CA GLY A 128 -23.26 6.93 -2.21
C GLY A 128 -22.66 6.56 -0.84
N PRO A 129 -22.81 5.30 -0.38
CA PRO A 129 -22.30 4.84 0.93
C PRO A 129 -20.78 4.53 0.93
N GLY A 130 -20.04 5.00 -0.06
CA GLY A 130 -18.65 4.59 -0.26
C GLY A 130 -17.80 5.62 -0.98
N LEU A 131 -16.64 5.18 -1.41
CA LEU A 131 -15.65 5.97 -2.14
C LEU A 131 -15.33 5.26 -3.46
N LEU A 132 -15.53 5.94 -4.58
CA LEU A 132 -15.11 5.50 -5.89
C LEU A 132 -13.73 6.07 -6.20
N SER A 133 -12.81 5.22 -6.65
CA SER A 133 -11.47 5.61 -7.08
C SER A 133 -11.15 5.06 -8.47
N LEU A 134 -10.56 5.91 -9.30
CA LEU A 134 -10.08 5.59 -10.63
C LEU A 134 -8.59 5.94 -10.68
N ARG A 135 -7.76 5.01 -11.16
CA ARG A 135 -6.33 5.28 -11.36
C ARG A 135 -5.88 4.81 -12.72
N THR A 136 -5.27 5.72 -13.48
CA THR A 136 -4.53 5.41 -14.68
C THR A 136 -3.04 5.49 -14.35
N ARG A 137 -2.30 4.42 -14.62
CA ARG A 137 -0.84 4.39 -14.47
C ARG A 137 -0.18 4.17 -15.82
N PHE A 138 0.88 4.91 -16.09
CA PHE A 138 1.83 4.61 -17.15
C PHE A 138 3.19 4.28 -16.54
N GLU A 139 3.81 3.19 -17.00
CA GLU A 139 5.06 2.68 -16.45
C GLU A 139 6.05 2.37 -17.56
N GLN A 140 7.30 2.79 -17.33
CA GLN A 140 8.48 2.32 -18.04
C GLN A 140 9.16 1.28 -17.17
N ARG A 141 9.50 0.13 -17.74
CA ARG A 141 10.09 -1.00 -17.04
C ARG A 141 11.39 -1.37 -17.72
N PHE A 142 12.49 -1.18 -17.01
CA PHE A 142 13.83 -1.54 -17.45
C PHE A 142 14.23 -2.82 -16.73
N LYS A 143 14.21 -3.93 -17.45
CA LYS A 143 14.68 -5.21 -16.95
C LYS A 143 16.19 -5.27 -17.16
N GLN A 144 16.94 -5.54 -16.10
CA GLN A 144 18.37 -5.77 -16.13
C GLN A 144 18.66 -7.22 -15.72
N ALA A 145 18.90 -8.07 -16.72
CA ALA A 145 19.45 -9.41 -16.52
C ALA A 145 20.93 -9.43 -16.96
N VAL A 146 21.68 -10.45 -16.52
CA VAL A 146 23.12 -10.60 -16.79
C VAL A 146 23.41 -10.56 -18.31
N ASP A 147 22.57 -11.23 -19.10
CA ASP A 147 22.80 -11.41 -20.53
C ASP A 147 21.92 -10.55 -21.42
N ASN A 148 20.94 -9.82 -20.86
CA ASN A 148 20.03 -8.99 -21.66
C ASN A 148 19.36 -7.89 -20.84
N SER A 149 19.28 -6.69 -21.42
CA SER A 149 18.48 -5.58 -20.90
C SER A 149 17.31 -5.28 -21.84
N ASP A 150 16.11 -5.15 -21.29
CA ASP A 150 14.90 -4.89 -22.08
C ASP A 150 14.10 -3.70 -21.51
N LEU A 151 13.47 -2.92 -22.40
CA LEU A 151 12.56 -1.84 -22.06
C LEU A 151 11.14 -2.24 -22.46
N ALA A 152 10.26 -2.32 -21.46
CA ALA A 152 8.83 -2.51 -21.66
C ALA A 152 8.04 -1.31 -21.18
N TRP A 153 6.92 -1.05 -21.85
CA TRP A 153 5.95 -0.03 -21.47
C TRP A 153 4.66 -0.70 -20.99
N ARG A 154 4.06 -0.19 -19.91
CA ARG A 154 2.82 -0.74 -19.37
C ARG A 154 1.86 0.38 -19.00
N ILE A 155 0.63 0.30 -19.52
CA ILE A 155 -0.51 1.09 -19.05
C ILE A 155 -1.35 0.22 -18.14
N ARG A 156 -1.79 0.75 -17.00
CA ARG A 156 -2.72 0.09 -16.08
C ARG A 156 -3.89 0.99 -15.79
N GLN A 157 -5.08 0.41 -15.82
CA GLN A 157 -6.30 1.07 -15.36
C GLN A 157 -6.83 0.32 -14.13
N MET A 158 -7.21 1.08 -13.10
CA MET A 158 -7.84 0.57 -11.89
C MET A 158 -9.15 1.29 -11.65
N VAL A 159 -10.17 0.52 -11.27
CA VAL A 159 -11.44 1.01 -10.74
C VAL A 159 -11.65 0.32 -9.40
N GLU A 160 -11.84 1.10 -8.35
CA GLU A 160 -12.03 0.62 -6.98
C GLU A 160 -13.27 1.28 -6.38
N TYR A 161 -14.15 0.49 -5.78
CA TYR A 161 -15.24 0.99 -4.94
C TYR A 161 -15.07 0.48 -3.51
N ARG A 162 -14.86 1.39 -2.56
CA ARG A 162 -14.82 1.08 -1.13
C ARG A 162 -16.17 1.35 -0.49
N TRP A 163 -16.91 0.28 -0.17
CA TRP A 163 -18.15 0.36 0.58
C TRP A 163 -17.88 0.52 2.07
N PHE A 164 -18.35 1.61 2.70
CA PHE A 164 -18.18 1.79 4.14
C PHE A 164 -19.21 0.97 4.90
N LEU A 165 -18.74 0.06 5.76
CA LEU A 165 -19.60 -0.76 6.61
C LEU A 165 -20.18 0.11 7.74
N PRO A 166 -21.50 0.40 7.76
CA PRO A 166 -22.09 1.42 8.65
C PRO A 166 -21.96 1.11 10.14
N PHE A 167 -21.72 -0.14 10.50
CA PHE A 167 -21.60 -0.60 11.89
C PHE A 167 -20.17 -0.49 12.44
N LEU A 168 -19.16 -0.23 11.60
CA LEU A 168 -17.76 -0.04 12.03
C LEU A 168 -17.35 1.44 12.10
N SER A 169 -18.13 2.36 11.52
CA SER A 169 -17.81 3.80 11.45
C SER A 169 -18.18 4.62 12.70
N GLN A 170 -18.64 3.99 13.78
CA GLN A 170 -19.19 4.70 14.95
C GLN A 170 -18.18 5.08 16.05
N THR A 171 -16.88 4.91 15.86
CA THR A 171 -15.90 5.35 16.88
C THR A 171 -15.33 6.72 16.50
N SER A 172 -15.78 7.73 17.26
CA SER A 172 -15.34 9.13 17.21
C SER A 172 -14.21 9.40 18.21
#